data_AF-A0A920F0F2-F1
#
_entry.id   AF-A0A920F0F2-F1
#
_cell.length_a   1.000
_cell.length_b   1.000
_cell.length_c   1.000
_cell.angle_alpha   90.00
_cell.angle_beta   90.00
_cell.angle_gamma   90.00
#
_symmetry.space_group_name_H-M   'P 1'
#
loop_
_entity.id
_entity.type
_entity.pdbx_description
1 polymer ?
#
loop_
_entity_poly.entity_id
_entity_poly.type
_entity_poly.pdbx_seq_one_letter_code
_entity_poly.pdbx_strand_id
1 'polypeptide(L)'
;MTGLRTIVLSMPIKQKENQHDLSLKHQKWLVEKFKNVEAHTIELDKLFESFSSTLNKFDNEHGFANSRARLRMTTLYQVAAANKGIVVGTGNKVEDFGVGFYTKYGDGGVDISPIADCNKTEVWELGKELGILKEIIDAPPTDGLWDDGRTDEGQLGFSYEDLEDAMINPDSPHKAEYEKIRKQNLHKMEPIPVCKIPS
;
A
#
# COMPACT_ATOMS: atom_id res chain seq x y z
N MET A 1 8.92 -12.37 -18.47
CA MET A 1 7.68 -11.90 -17.81
C MET A 1 6.57 -12.91 -18.06
N THR A 2 5.56 -12.98 -17.19
CA THR A 2 4.54 -14.05 -17.17
C THR A 2 3.61 -14.06 -18.39
N GLY A 3 3.43 -12.92 -19.07
CA GLY A 3 2.53 -12.79 -20.22
C GLY A 3 1.04 -12.78 -19.88
N LEU A 4 0.68 -12.83 -18.59
CA LEU A 4 -0.72 -12.78 -18.13
C LEU A 4 -1.30 -11.38 -18.32
N ARG A 5 -2.59 -11.28 -18.69
CA ARG A 5 -3.27 -9.98 -18.77
C ARG A 5 -3.22 -9.27 -17.41
N THR A 6 -2.80 -8.01 -17.41
CA THR A 6 -2.65 -7.19 -16.19
C THR A 6 -3.42 -5.89 -16.36
N ILE A 7 -4.32 -5.60 -15.41
CA ILE A 7 -5.09 -4.35 -15.39
C ILE A 7 -4.54 -3.47 -14.27
N VAL A 8 -4.11 -2.27 -14.59
CA VAL A 8 -3.49 -1.32 -13.65
C VAL A 8 -4.44 -0.15 -13.43
N LEU A 9 -4.76 0.13 -12.17
CA LEU A 9 -5.72 1.18 -11.81
C LEU A 9 -5.04 2.35 -11.09
N SER A 10 -5.27 3.57 -11.57
CA SER A 10 -5.03 4.80 -10.82
C SER A 10 -6.34 5.19 -10.15
N MET A 11 -6.35 5.31 -8.82
CA MET A 11 -7.56 5.49 -8.01
C MET A 11 -7.43 6.69 -7.06
N PRO A 12 -7.40 7.93 -7.59
CA PRO A 12 -7.27 9.13 -6.77
C PRO A 12 -8.47 9.31 -5.82
N ILE A 13 -8.18 9.70 -4.58
CA ILE A 13 -9.15 10.15 -3.57
C ILE A 13 -8.55 11.36 -2.85
N LYS A 14 -8.98 12.58 -3.20
CA LYS A 14 -8.42 13.85 -2.74
C LYS A 14 -6.88 13.86 -2.84
N GLN A 15 -6.36 13.28 -3.92
CA GLN A 15 -4.93 13.08 -4.09
C GLN A 15 -4.25 14.41 -4.42
N LYS A 16 -3.04 14.63 -3.90
CA LYS A 16 -2.21 15.74 -4.36
C LYS A 16 -1.83 15.56 -5.83
N GLU A 17 -1.91 16.63 -6.61
CA GLU A 17 -1.65 16.62 -8.06
C GLU A 17 -0.31 15.98 -8.41
N ASN A 18 0.77 16.38 -7.72
CA ASN A 18 2.12 15.87 -7.98
C ASN A 18 2.26 14.34 -7.74
N GLN A 19 1.52 13.78 -6.78
CA GLN A 19 1.50 12.34 -6.52
C GLN A 19 0.66 11.60 -7.57
N HIS A 20 -0.44 12.20 -8.00
CA HIS A 20 -1.28 11.66 -9.07
C HIS A 20 -0.54 11.64 -10.41
N ASP A 21 0.24 12.68 -10.70
CA ASP A 21 1.06 12.77 -11.91
C ASP A 21 2.05 11.60 -12.03
N LEU A 22 2.70 11.20 -10.93
CA LEU A 22 3.60 10.05 -10.91
C LEU A 22 2.87 8.73 -11.22
N SER A 23 1.66 8.54 -10.68
CA SER A 23 0.82 7.38 -10.99
C SER A 23 0.49 7.31 -12.49
N LEU A 24 0.06 8.42 -13.08
CA LEU A 24 -0.29 8.50 -14.51
C LEU A 24 0.93 8.24 -15.42
N LYS A 25 2.10 8.80 -15.06
CA LYS A 25 3.35 8.53 -15.79
C LYS A 25 3.75 7.07 -15.69
N HIS A 26 3.57 6.43 -14.53
CA HIS A 26 3.85 5.02 -14.37
C HIS A 26 2.90 4.13 -15.19
N GLN A 27 1.61 4.44 -15.22
CA GLN A 27 0.65 3.75 -16.07
C GLN A 27 1.05 3.81 -17.55
N LYS A 28 1.43 5.00 -18.03
CA LYS A 28 1.92 5.17 -19.40
C LYS A 28 3.17 4.32 -19.67
N TRP A 29 4.15 4.36 -18.77
CA TRP A 29 5.36 3.55 -18.87
C TRP A 29 5.05 2.04 -18.95
N LEU A 30 4.11 1.55 -18.13
CA LEU A 30 3.70 0.14 -18.12
C LEU A 30 3.03 -0.27 -19.44
N VAL A 31 2.09 0.53 -19.96
CA VAL A 31 1.40 0.23 -21.23
C VAL A 31 2.36 0.25 -22.42
N GLU A 32 3.31 1.19 -22.44
CA GLU A 32 4.33 1.28 -23.50
C GLU A 32 5.31 0.09 -23.46
N LYS A 33 5.64 -0.39 -22.26
CA LYS A 33 6.64 -1.44 -22.06
C LYS A 33 6.06 -2.85 -22.21
N PHE A 34 4.78 -3.07 -21.86
CA PHE A 34 4.17 -4.40 -21.77
C PHE A 34 2.87 -4.50 -22.57
N LYS A 35 2.85 -5.36 -23.60
CA LYS A 35 1.67 -5.53 -24.48
C LYS A 35 0.45 -6.16 -23.79
N ASN A 36 0.67 -6.84 -22.68
CA ASN A 36 -0.36 -7.52 -21.87
C ASN A 36 -0.93 -6.62 -20.76
N VAL A 37 -0.51 -5.34 -20.69
CA VAL A 37 -0.99 -4.38 -19.69
C VAL A 37 -2.05 -3.47 -20.29
N GLU A 38 -3.12 -3.27 -19.53
CA GLU A 38 -4.16 -2.28 -19.74
C GLU A 38 -4.21 -1.35 -18.51
N ALA A 39 -4.45 -0.06 -18.71
CA ALA A 39 -4.47 0.92 -17.63
C ALA A 39 -5.75 1.76 -17.63
N HIS A 40 -6.29 2.04 -16.44
CA HIS A 40 -7.46 2.89 -16.26
C HIS A 40 -7.30 3.83 -15.08
N THR A 41 -7.89 5.02 -15.18
CA THR A 41 -8.06 5.93 -14.05
C THR A 41 -9.52 5.87 -13.60
N ILE A 42 -9.74 5.60 -12.31
CA ILE A 42 -11.07 5.52 -11.68
C ILE A 42 -11.12 6.59 -10.60
N GLU A 43 -11.79 7.70 -10.90
CA GLU A 43 -12.00 8.81 -9.95
C GLU A 43 -12.93 8.39 -8.81
N LEU A 44 -12.42 8.39 -7.57
CA LEU A 44 -13.17 7.94 -6.39
C LEU A 44 -13.58 9.09 -5.46
N ASP A 45 -13.28 10.35 -5.79
CA ASP A 45 -13.60 11.54 -4.98
C ASP A 45 -15.07 11.61 -4.60
N LYS A 46 -15.97 11.57 -5.59
CA LYS A 46 -17.43 11.66 -5.35
C LYS A 46 -17.95 10.52 -4.48
N LEU A 47 -17.38 9.32 -4.65
CA LEU A 47 -17.72 8.16 -3.83
C LEU A 47 -17.31 8.39 -2.37
N PHE A 48 -16.09 8.88 -2.16
CA PHE A 48 -15.59 9.18 -0.83
C PHE A 48 -16.34 10.34 -0.17
N GLU A 49 -16.67 11.39 -0.91
CA GLU A 49 -17.49 12.51 -0.42
C GLU A 49 -18.86 12.02 0.07
N SER A 50 -19.54 11.22 -0.75
CA SER A 50 -20.83 10.62 -0.38
C SER A 50 -20.72 9.74 0.87
N PHE A 51 -19.67 8.92 0.94
CA PHE A 51 -19.37 8.08 2.10
C PHE A 51 -19.15 8.90 3.37
N SER A 52 -18.30 9.93 3.31
CA SER A 52 -17.99 10.80 4.44
C SER A 52 -19.21 11.62 4.91
N SER A 53 -20.01 12.12 3.97
CA SER A 53 -21.23 12.87 4.27
C SER A 53 -22.27 11.99 4.96
N THR A 54 -22.42 10.74 4.49
CA THR A 54 -23.32 9.75 5.10
C THR A 54 -22.92 9.42 6.54
N LEU A 55 -21.61 9.39 6.82
CA LEU A 55 -21.05 9.05 8.13
C LEU A 55 -20.67 10.27 8.98
N ASN A 56 -21.24 11.45 8.70
CA ASN A 56 -20.89 12.70 9.38
C ASN A 56 -21.03 12.67 10.92
N LYS A 57 -21.82 11.74 11.49
CA LYS A 57 -21.96 11.53 12.94
C LYS A 57 -20.82 10.71 13.57
N PHE A 58 -19.96 10.11 12.75
CA PHE A 58 -18.83 9.26 13.14
C PHE A 58 -17.51 9.86 12.64
N ASP A 59 -17.36 11.17 12.81
CA ASP A 59 -16.22 11.91 12.27
C ASP A 59 -14.91 11.50 12.97
N ASN A 60 -14.04 10.83 12.21
CA ASN A 60 -12.72 10.42 12.66
C ASN A 60 -11.76 10.47 11.49
N GLU A 61 -10.80 11.38 11.54
CA GLU A 61 -9.84 11.64 10.46
C GLU A 61 -9.07 10.38 10.05
N HIS A 62 -8.48 9.67 11.03
CA HIS A 62 -7.78 8.39 10.78
C HIS A 62 -8.71 7.32 10.19
N GLY A 63 -9.95 7.25 10.67
CA GLY A 63 -10.97 6.32 10.17
C GLY A 63 -11.31 6.60 8.71
N PHE A 64 -11.40 7.87 8.33
CA PHE A 64 -11.63 8.28 6.95
C PHE A 64 -10.41 8.06 6.05
N ALA A 65 -9.18 8.32 6.52
CA ALA A 65 -7.95 7.97 5.81
C ALA A 65 -7.89 6.47 5.48
N ASN A 66 -8.13 5.60 6.47
CA ASN A 66 -8.25 4.15 6.25
C ASN A 66 -9.41 3.77 5.32
N SER A 67 -10.51 4.54 5.35
CA SER A 67 -11.64 4.31 4.45
C SER A 67 -11.28 4.57 2.98
N ARG A 68 -10.41 5.55 2.69
CA ARG A 68 -9.86 5.76 1.33
C ARG A 68 -9.17 4.49 0.82
N ALA A 69 -8.29 3.88 1.63
CA ALA A 69 -7.61 2.63 1.28
C ALA A 69 -8.59 1.46 1.08
N ARG A 70 -9.65 1.35 1.90
CA ARG A 70 -10.71 0.32 1.76
C ARG A 70 -11.56 0.50 0.51
N LEU A 71 -11.84 1.74 0.10
CA LEU A 71 -12.55 2.02 -1.15
C LEU A 71 -11.70 1.63 -2.37
N ARG A 72 -10.39 1.86 -2.33
CA ARG A 72 -9.45 1.36 -3.36
C ARG A 72 -9.45 -0.17 -3.42
N MET A 73 -9.36 -0.85 -2.27
CA MET A 73 -9.48 -2.32 -2.18
C MET A 73 -10.78 -2.84 -2.79
N THR A 74 -11.91 -2.24 -2.39
CA THR A 74 -13.24 -2.62 -2.92
C THR A 74 -13.29 -2.46 -4.44
N THR A 75 -12.71 -1.38 -4.96
CA THR A 75 -12.62 -1.11 -6.40
C THR A 75 -11.76 -2.16 -7.12
N LEU A 76 -10.60 -2.53 -6.55
CA LEU A 76 -9.74 -3.58 -7.10
C LEU A 76 -10.46 -4.92 -7.19
N TYR A 77 -11.16 -5.34 -6.13
CA TYR A 77 -11.91 -6.60 -6.15
C TYR A 77 -13.09 -6.57 -7.11
N GLN A 78 -13.78 -5.44 -7.28
CA GLN A 78 -14.83 -5.30 -8.28
C GLN A 78 -14.27 -5.50 -9.70
N VAL A 79 -13.12 -4.89 -10.01
CA VAL A 79 -12.46 -5.06 -11.31
C VAL A 79 -11.94 -6.49 -11.49
N ALA A 80 -11.33 -7.08 -10.46
CA ALA A 80 -10.84 -8.45 -10.49
C ALA A 80 -12.00 -9.45 -10.75
N ALA A 81 -13.11 -9.34 -10.02
CA ALA A 81 -14.28 -10.20 -10.18
C ALA A 81 -14.89 -10.08 -11.60
N ALA A 82 -15.02 -8.85 -12.11
CA ALA A 82 -15.52 -8.60 -13.46
C ALA A 82 -14.62 -9.20 -14.56
N ASN A 83 -13.35 -9.43 -14.26
CA ASN A 83 -12.35 -9.94 -15.20
C ASN A 83 -11.83 -11.35 -14.88
N LYS A 84 -12.40 -12.05 -13.89
CA LYS A 84 -11.92 -13.35 -13.38
C LYS A 84 -10.43 -13.32 -13.00
N GLY A 85 -9.98 -12.20 -12.45
CA GLY A 85 -8.61 -11.97 -11.99
C GLY A 85 -8.45 -12.11 -10.48
N ILE A 86 -7.25 -11.78 -10.02
CA ILE A 86 -6.87 -11.68 -8.60
C ILE A 86 -6.30 -10.29 -8.32
N VAL A 87 -6.33 -9.86 -7.06
CA VAL A 87 -5.73 -8.61 -6.60
C VAL A 87 -4.29 -8.85 -6.14
N VAL A 88 -3.35 -8.12 -6.72
CA VAL A 88 -1.91 -8.20 -6.41
C VAL A 88 -1.54 -7.08 -5.44
N GLY A 89 -0.98 -7.45 -4.29
CA GLY A 89 -0.50 -6.50 -3.28
C GLY A 89 0.89 -5.96 -3.55
N THR A 90 1.17 -4.82 -2.92
CA THR A 90 2.42 -4.06 -3.08
C THR A 90 3.15 -3.83 -1.77
N GLY A 91 2.64 -4.37 -0.66
CA GLY A 91 3.31 -4.27 0.62
C GLY A 91 4.62 -5.06 0.62
N ASN A 92 5.69 -4.40 1.05
CA ASN A 92 7.01 -5.00 1.20
C ASN A 92 7.21 -5.55 2.62
N LYS A 93 8.34 -6.21 2.86
CA LYS A 93 8.64 -6.89 4.12
C LYS A 93 8.62 -5.95 5.31
N VAL A 94 9.16 -4.74 5.16
CA VAL A 94 9.26 -3.76 6.24
C VAL A 94 7.86 -3.23 6.58
N GLU A 95 7.11 -2.81 5.57
CA GLU A 95 5.77 -2.22 5.73
C GLU A 95 4.76 -3.23 6.28
N ASP A 96 4.48 -4.30 5.53
CA ASP A 96 3.38 -5.21 5.84
C ASP A 96 3.72 -6.14 7.01
N PHE A 97 4.94 -6.69 7.01
CA PHE A 97 5.30 -7.78 7.90
C PHE A 97 6.28 -7.38 8.99
N GLY A 98 6.94 -6.22 8.88
CA GLY A 98 7.82 -5.64 9.88
C GLY A 98 7.04 -4.81 10.89
N VAL A 99 6.55 -3.65 10.45
CA VAL A 99 5.88 -2.66 11.31
C VAL A 99 4.35 -2.70 11.23
N GLY A 100 3.78 -3.28 10.17
CA GLY A 100 2.33 -3.32 9.93
C GLY A 100 1.76 -1.99 9.46
N PHE A 101 2.53 -1.29 8.62
CA PHE A 101 2.22 0.00 8.05
C PHE A 101 1.37 -0.16 6.77
N TYR A 102 0.15 -0.65 6.97
CA TYR A 102 -0.88 -0.77 5.95
C TYR A 102 -2.27 -0.67 6.59
N THR A 103 -3.28 -0.40 5.77
CA THR A 103 -4.68 -0.47 6.22
C THR A 103 -5.16 -1.91 6.22
N LYS A 104 -5.56 -2.44 7.37
CA LYS A 104 -6.20 -3.77 7.45
C LYS A 104 -7.49 -3.77 6.61
N TYR A 105 -7.56 -4.69 5.66
CA TYR A 105 -8.61 -4.77 4.62
C TYR A 105 -8.68 -3.55 3.69
N GLY A 106 -7.61 -2.77 3.59
CA GLY A 106 -7.38 -1.78 2.54
C GLY A 106 -6.35 -2.32 1.56
N ASP A 107 -5.21 -1.64 1.46
CA ASP A 107 -4.05 -2.05 0.68
C ASP A 107 -3.48 -3.43 1.07
N GLY A 108 -3.62 -3.87 2.33
CA GLY A 108 -3.29 -5.24 2.73
C GLY A 108 -4.37 -6.30 2.45
N GLY A 109 -5.50 -5.92 1.86
CA GLY A 109 -6.55 -6.85 1.44
C GLY A 109 -6.32 -7.34 0.02
N VAL A 110 -5.53 -8.41 -0.14
CA VAL A 110 -5.04 -8.87 -1.46
C VAL A 110 -4.99 -10.40 -1.54
N ASP A 111 -4.89 -10.95 -2.75
CA ASP A 111 -4.82 -12.40 -2.96
C ASP A 111 -3.37 -12.93 -2.93
N ILE A 112 -2.41 -12.13 -3.42
CA ILE A 112 -0.97 -12.45 -3.42
C ILE A 112 -0.12 -11.21 -3.14
N SER A 113 1.06 -11.38 -2.56
CA SER A 113 2.01 -10.30 -2.28
C SER A 113 3.42 -10.63 -2.82
N PRO A 114 3.72 -10.30 -4.09
CA PRO A 114 4.95 -10.74 -4.75
C PRO A 114 6.26 -10.18 -4.17
N ILE A 115 6.19 -9.04 -3.48
CA ILE A 115 7.34 -8.34 -2.89
C ILE A 115 7.32 -8.32 -1.36
N ALA A 116 6.45 -9.12 -0.74
CA ALA A 116 6.30 -9.19 0.72
C ALA A 116 7.55 -9.65 1.47
N ASP A 117 8.48 -10.33 0.79
CA ASP A 117 9.75 -10.76 1.39
C ASP A 117 10.93 -9.86 1.01
N CYS A 118 10.69 -8.80 0.23
CA CYS A 118 11.69 -7.81 -0.10
C CYS A 118 11.73 -6.70 0.95
N ASN A 119 12.92 -6.34 1.41
CA ASN A 119 13.16 -5.10 2.13
C ASN A 119 12.88 -3.88 1.24
N LYS A 120 12.70 -2.69 1.83
CA LYS A 120 12.42 -1.47 1.04
C LYS A 120 13.61 -1.13 0.14
N THR A 121 14.82 -1.30 0.67
CA THR A 121 16.07 -1.13 -0.08
C THR A 121 16.13 -2.03 -1.31
N GLU A 122 15.76 -3.31 -1.18
CA GLU A 122 15.67 -4.26 -2.29
C GLU A 122 14.59 -3.87 -3.32
N VAL A 123 13.45 -3.33 -2.88
CA VAL A 123 12.42 -2.81 -3.80
C VAL A 123 12.97 -1.65 -4.64
N TRP A 124 13.76 -0.74 -4.05
CA TRP A 124 14.42 0.33 -4.82
C TRP A 124 15.45 -0.20 -5.81
N GLU A 125 16.23 -1.20 -5.43
CA GLU A 125 17.19 -1.86 -6.33
C GLU A 125 16.49 -2.55 -7.51
N LEU A 126 15.40 -3.29 -7.24
CA LEU A 126 14.55 -3.87 -8.27
C LEU A 126 14.00 -2.80 -9.21
N GLY A 127 13.55 -1.66 -8.68
CA GLY A 127 13.07 -0.55 -9.48
C GLY A 127 14.12 0.00 -10.44
N LYS A 128 15.38 0.13 -9.98
CA LYS A 128 16.51 0.56 -10.81
C LYS A 128 16.82 -0.45 -11.92
N GLU A 129 16.88 -1.73 -11.58
CA GLU A 129 17.17 -2.80 -12.55
C GLU A 129 16.06 -2.96 -13.61
N LEU A 130 14.80 -2.79 -13.21
CA LEU A 130 13.65 -2.84 -14.12
C LEU A 130 13.53 -1.58 -15.01
N GLY A 131 14.34 -0.54 -14.76
CA GLY A 131 14.31 0.72 -15.49
C GLY A 131 13.05 1.53 -15.22
N ILE A 132 12.54 1.47 -13.98
CA ILE A 132 11.43 2.33 -13.52
C ILE A 132 11.87 3.79 -13.61
N LEU A 133 10.90 4.69 -13.83
CA LEU A 133 11.16 6.13 -13.94
C LEU A 133 11.90 6.64 -12.68
N LYS A 134 13.01 7.36 -12.90
CA LYS A 134 13.84 7.89 -11.80
C LYS A 134 13.05 8.74 -10.82
N GLU A 135 12.12 9.55 -11.32
CA GLU A 135 11.22 10.37 -10.49
C GLU A 135 10.29 9.57 -9.57
N ILE A 136 10.03 8.29 -9.86
CA ILE A 136 9.28 7.38 -8.97
C ILE A 136 10.23 6.80 -7.92
N ILE A 137 11.43 6.39 -8.32
CA ILE A 137 12.44 5.81 -7.42
C ILE A 137 12.90 6.84 -6.38
N ASP A 138 13.14 8.08 -6.82
CA ASP A 138 13.64 9.17 -5.97
C ASP A 138 12.54 9.86 -5.16
N ALA A 139 11.25 9.55 -5.43
CA ALA A 139 10.14 10.14 -4.70
C ALA A 139 10.11 9.64 -3.25
N PRO A 140 9.96 10.52 -2.25
CA PRO A 140 9.77 10.11 -0.87
C PRO A 140 8.53 9.20 -0.72
N PRO A 141 8.63 8.03 -0.08
CA PRO A 141 7.49 7.16 0.18
C PRO A 141 6.38 7.86 0.98
N THR A 142 5.14 7.64 0.56
CA THR A 142 3.93 8.23 1.15
C THR A 142 2.73 7.32 0.91
N ASP A 143 1.92 7.11 1.94
CA ASP A 143 0.63 6.39 1.84
C ASP A 143 -0.42 7.13 0.99
N GLY A 144 -0.22 8.44 0.74
CA GLY A 144 -1.15 9.29 -0.01
C GLY A 144 -2.56 9.37 0.60
N LEU A 145 -2.71 9.10 1.90
CA LEU A 145 -4.00 9.11 2.60
C LEU A 145 -4.28 10.44 3.31
N TRP A 146 -3.24 11.25 3.52
CA TRP A 146 -3.30 12.51 4.26
C TRP A 146 -3.21 13.72 3.35
N ASP A 147 -4.07 14.70 3.61
CA ASP A 147 -4.13 15.93 2.80
C ASP A 147 -2.86 16.80 2.99
N ASP A 148 -2.14 16.63 4.11
CA ASP A 148 -0.85 17.28 4.35
C ASP A 148 0.32 16.62 3.61
N GLY A 149 0.13 15.41 3.05
CA GLY A 149 1.12 14.67 2.26
C GLY A 149 2.39 14.31 3.04
N ARG A 150 2.26 14.03 4.34
CA ARG A 150 3.35 13.47 5.15
C ARG A 150 3.94 12.19 4.53
N THR A 151 5.23 11.98 4.76
CA THR A 151 5.98 10.80 4.30
C THR A 151 5.84 9.64 5.27
N ASP A 152 6.14 8.43 4.81
CA ASP A 152 6.08 7.23 5.64
C ASP A 152 7.08 7.30 6.80
N GLU A 153 8.32 7.75 6.53
CA GLU A 153 9.34 7.98 7.56
C GLU A 153 8.92 9.05 8.57
N GLY A 154 8.21 10.10 8.12
CA GLY A 154 7.65 11.12 9.00
C GLY A 154 6.53 10.59 9.90
N GLN A 155 5.79 9.58 9.44
CA GLN A 155 4.75 8.91 10.23
C GLN A 155 5.31 7.86 11.19
N LEU A 156 6.31 7.10 10.75
CA LEU A 156 6.95 6.03 11.52
C LEU A 156 7.97 6.59 12.52
N GLY A 157 8.58 7.73 12.21
CA GLY A 157 9.66 8.35 12.99
C GLY A 157 11.03 7.72 12.77
N PHE A 158 11.19 6.86 11.74
CA PHE A 158 12.40 6.12 11.43
C PHE A 158 12.61 6.09 9.91
N SER A 159 13.88 6.02 9.49
CA SER A 159 14.18 5.67 8.10
C SER A 159 13.89 4.20 7.83
N TYR A 160 13.77 3.82 6.55
CA TYR A 160 13.61 2.41 6.20
C TYR A 160 14.86 1.60 6.56
N GLU A 161 16.05 2.17 6.43
CA GLU A 161 17.30 1.54 6.84
C GLU A 161 17.34 1.26 8.35
N ASP A 162 16.86 2.20 9.18
CA ASP A 162 16.77 2.01 10.63
C ASP A 162 15.79 0.87 10.99
N LEU A 163 14.66 0.78 10.28
CA LEU A 163 13.67 -0.28 10.48
C LEU A 163 14.23 -1.64 10.03
N GLU A 164 14.92 -1.69 8.90
CA GLU A 164 15.56 -2.90 8.37
C GLU A 164 16.64 -3.41 9.34
N ASP A 165 17.47 -2.52 9.91
CA ASP A 165 18.42 -2.88 10.97
C ASP A 165 17.69 -3.40 12.21
N ALA A 166 16.70 -2.67 12.73
CA ALA A 166 15.94 -3.06 13.93
C ALA A 166 15.20 -4.40 13.77
N MET A 167 14.82 -4.77 12.54
CA MET A 167 14.19 -6.07 12.24
C MET A 167 15.15 -7.24 12.48
N ILE A 168 16.42 -7.12 12.10
CA ILE A 168 17.37 -8.24 12.08
C ILE A 168 18.43 -8.20 13.19
N ASN A 169 18.79 -7.00 13.65
CA ASN A 169 19.86 -6.76 14.61
C ASN A 169 19.28 -6.61 16.04
N PRO A 170 19.54 -7.56 16.96
CA PRO A 170 19.06 -7.47 18.34
C PRO A 170 19.65 -6.28 19.12
N ASP A 171 20.83 -5.81 18.73
CA ASP A 171 21.56 -4.73 19.38
C ASP A 171 21.29 -3.36 18.72
N SER A 172 20.34 -3.29 17.78
CA SER A 172 19.93 -2.05 17.13
C SER A 172 19.49 -1.01 18.16
N PRO A 173 19.91 0.27 18.04
CA PRO A 173 19.44 1.33 18.92
C PRO A 173 17.93 1.57 18.83
N HIS A 174 17.28 1.11 17.76
CA HIS A 174 15.85 1.28 17.49
C HIS A 174 15.02 0.02 17.78
N LYS A 175 15.64 -1.03 18.34
CA LYS A 175 14.99 -2.33 18.55
C LYS A 175 13.72 -2.22 19.39
N ALA A 176 13.79 -1.49 20.50
CA ALA A 176 12.69 -1.37 21.45
C ALA A 176 11.49 -0.62 20.87
N GLU A 177 11.72 0.48 20.13
CA GLU A 177 10.66 1.23 19.46
C GLU A 177 10.03 0.42 18.33
N TYR A 178 10.85 -0.26 17.51
CA TYR A 178 10.37 -1.17 16.47
C TYR A 178 9.46 -2.27 17.05
N GLU A 179 9.89 -2.96 18.10
CA GLU A 179 9.10 -4.03 18.73
C GLU A 179 7.78 -3.51 19.31
N LYS A 180 7.78 -2.29 19.86
CA LYS A 180 6.57 -1.64 20.35
C LYS A 180 5.57 -1.37 19.23
N ILE A 181 6.03 -0.79 18.12
CA ILE A 181 5.19 -0.52 16.92
C ILE A 181 4.65 -1.84 16.38
N ARG A 182 5.54 -2.82 16.15
CA ARG A 182 5.20 -4.14 15.64
C ARG A 182 4.13 -4.81 16.50
N LYS A 183 4.32 -4.85 17.82
CA LYS A 183 3.40 -5.52 18.75
C LYS A 183 1.98 -4.95 18.67
N GLN A 184 1.83 -3.65 18.45
CA GLN A 184 0.53 -3.00 18.31
C GLN A 184 -0.16 -3.36 16.99
N ASN A 185 0.59 -3.71 15.95
CA ASN A 185 0.07 -4.03 14.62
C ASN A 185 0.02 -5.54 14.31
N LEU A 186 0.47 -6.43 15.20
CA LEU A 186 0.44 -7.89 14.99
C LEU A 186 -0.95 -8.41 14.60
N HIS A 187 -2.01 -7.81 15.11
CA HIS A 187 -3.38 -8.18 14.76
C HIS A 187 -3.73 -7.98 13.28
N LYS A 188 -2.92 -7.23 12.51
CA LYS A 188 -3.08 -7.08 11.07
C LYS A 188 -2.47 -8.26 10.30
N MET A 189 -1.36 -8.81 10.81
CA MET A 189 -0.55 -9.84 10.15
C MET A 189 -0.94 -11.26 10.56
N GLU A 190 -1.38 -11.42 11.81
CA GLU A 190 -1.86 -12.71 12.30
C GLU A 190 -3.24 -13.06 11.73
N PRO A 191 -3.50 -14.35 11.46
CA PRO A 191 -4.83 -14.82 11.09
C PRO A 191 -5.89 -14.37 12.09
N ILE A 192 -7.14 -14.20 11.61
CA ILE A 192 -8.27 -13.85 12.47
C ILE A 192 -8.40 -14.90 13.58
N PRO A 193 -8.37 -14.51 14.86
CA PRO A 193 -8.51 -15.45 15.95
C PRO A 193 -9.84 -16.20 15.85
N VAL A 194 -9.78 -17.53 15.80
CA VAL A 194 -10.96 -18.41 15.78
C VAL A 194 -11.07 -19.12 17.12
N CYS A 195 -12.24 -19.05 17.75
CA CYS A 195 -12.55 -19.84 18.94
C CYS A 195 -12.61 -21.33 18.57
N LYS A 196 -11.71 -22.13 19.16
CA LYS A 196 -11.70 -23.59 18.97
C LYS A 196 -12.54 -24.24 20.06
N ILE A 197 -13.66 -24.84 19.67
CA ILE A 197 -14.49 -25.63 20.58
C ILE A 197 -13.86 -27.03 20.70
N PRO A 198 -13.53 -27.51 21.93
CA PRO A 198 -13.03 -28.87 22.12
C PRO A 198 -14.04 -29.89 21.59
N SER A 199 -13.53 -30.90 20.86
CA SER A 199 -14.29 -32.07 20.42
C SER A 199 -14.49 -33.07 21.56
#